data_AF-A0A4R2J7E6-F1
#
_entry.id   AF-A0A4R2J7E6-F1
#
_cell.length_a   1.000
_cell.length_b   1.000
_cell.length_c   1.000
_cell.angle_alpha   90.00
_cell.angle_beta   90.00
_cell.angle_gamma   90.00
#
_symmetry.space_group_name_H-M   'P 1'
#
loop_
_entity.id
_entity.type
_entity.pdbx_description
1 polymer ?
#
loop_
_entity_poly.entity_id
_entity_poly.type
_entity_poly.pdbx_seq_one_letter_code
_entity_poly.pdbx_strand_id
1 'polypeptide(L)'
;MPNDSAAHGVHIGFGVDIVARRPANWLDLCCGSGRALLDAASVLDTRITGVDLVDFFAGPAPATVELVAAPVGTWRPARAYDLITCVHGLHYVGDKLGLLARAASWLTPDGLFVANFDVSSVKAPNVTKALRLAGFHYNARTRRIRLDGHAAVDLPFDYLGADDSAGPNYTGQPAVDSYYTYHG
;
A
#
# COMPACT_ATOMS: atom_id res chain seq x y z
N MET A 1 18.26 -13.37 -34.98
CA MET A 1 17.74 -12.15 -34.32
C MET A 1 16.92 -12.61 -33.13
N PRO A 2 17.33 -12.41 -31.88
CA PRO A 2 16.52 -12.81 -30.74
C PRO A 2 15.34 -11.83 -30.60
N ASN A 3 14.19 -12.41 -30.28
CA ASN A 3 12.87 -11.80 -30.25
C ASN A 3 12.69 -10.94 -28.98
N ASP A 4 12.25 -9.70 -29.14
CA ASP A 4 12.23 -8.64 -28.13
C ASP A 4 10.91 -8.65 -27.33
N SER A 5 10.58 -9.79 -26.71
CA SER A 5 9.27 -10.02 -26.07
C SER A 5 9.30 -10.31 -24.56
N ALA A 6 10.43 -10.08 -23.88
CA ALA A 6 10.65 -10.50 -22.48
C ALA A 6 10.55 -9.39 -21.41
N ALA A 7 9.96 -8.23 -21.71
CA ALA A 7 9.74 -7.17 -20.71
C ALA A 7 8.29 -6.67 -20.73
N HIS A 8 7.33 -7.58 -20.56
CA HIS A 8 6.01 -7.14 -20.08
C HIS A 8 6.21 -6.68 -18.64
N GLY A 9 6.16 -5.38 -18.41
CA GLY A 9 6.39 -4.76 -17.11
C GLY A 9 5.59 -5.48 -16.03
N VAL A 10 6.21 -5.71 -14.87
CA VAL A 10 5.49 -6.23 -13.70
C VAL A 10 4.53 -5.13 -13.23
N HIS A 11 3.33 -5.14 -13.78
CA HIS A 11 2.29 -4.17 -13.47
C HIS A 11 1.53 -4.63 -12.24
N ILE A 12 1.99 -4.23 -11.06
CA ILE A 12 1.19 -4.39 -9.85
C ILE A 12 0.16 -3.25 -9.80
N GLY A 13 -0.92 -3.35 -10.58
CA GLY A 13 -2.18 -2.59 -10.46
C GLY A 13 -2.15 -1.04 -10.49
N PHE A 14 -0.98 -0.44 -10.43
CA PHE A 14 -0.72 0.99 -10.37
C PHE A 14 -0.04 1.37 -11.67
N GLY A 15 -0.37 2.53 -12.25
CA GLY A 15 0.40 3.09 -13.36
C GLY A 15 1.82 3.52 -12.95
N VAL A 16 2.46 2.77 -12.06
CA VAL A 16 3.85 2.86 -11.63
C VAL A 16 4.60 1.77 -12.37
N ASP A 17 5.58 2.18 -13.15
CA ASP A 17 6.51 1.25 -13.77
C ASP A 17 7.60 0.89 -12.75
N ILE A 18 7.37 -0.22 -12.03
CA ILE A 18 8.28 -0.73 -11.00
C ILE A 18 9.63 -1.12 -11.63
N VAL A 19 9.59 -1.65 -12.86
CA VAL A 19 10.78 -2.07 -13.61
C VAL A 19 11.64 -0.86 -13.97
N ALA A 20 11.03 0.26 -14.38
CA ALA A 20 11.75 1.51 -14.62
C ALA A 20 12.30 2.10 -13.31
N ARG A 21 11.59 1.97 -12.19
CA ARG A 21 12.01 2.53 -10.90
C ARG A 21 13.16 1.77 -10.24
N ARG A 22 13.26 0.45 -10.45
CA ARG A 22 14.31 -0.42 -9.89
C ARG A 22 14.54 -0.18 -8.38
N PRO A 23 13.51 -0.26 -7.53
CA PRO A 23 13.69 -0.06 -6.09
C PRO A 23 14.65 -1.11 -5.53
N ALA A 24 15.58 -0.71 -4.65
CA ALA A 24 16.43 -1.68 -3.97
C ALA A 24 15.64 -2.44 -2.90
N ASN A 25 14.76 -1.74 -2.17
CA ASN A 25 13.85 -2.32 -1.18
C ASN A 25 12.40 -1.97 -1.53
N TRP A 26 11.55 -3.00 -1.62
CA TRP A 26 10.13 -2.86 -1.87
C TRP A 26 9.30 -3.56 -0.79
N LEU A 27 8.35 -2.84 -0.19
CA LEU A 27 7.32 -3.37 0.69
C LEU A 27 5.95 -3.36 0.00
N ASP A 28 5.24 -4.48 0.03
CA ASP A 28 3.84 -4.55 -0.37
C ASP A 28 2.95 -4.92 0.83
N LEU A 29 2.04 -4.02 1.17
CA LEU A 29 1.12 -4.14 2.29
C LEU A 29 -0.20 -4.73 1.81
N CYS A 30 -0.66 -5.77 2.51
CA CYS A 30 -1.76 -6.64 2.12
C CYS A 30 -1.47 -7.36 0.79
N CYS A 31 -0.34 -8.06 0.73
CA CYS A 31 0.16 -8.68 -0.51
C CYS A 31 -0.66 -9.89 -0.99
N GLY A 32 -1.68 -10.31 -0.24
CA GLY A 32 -2.44 -11.53 -0.49
C GLY A 32 -1.53 -12.75 -0.52
N SER A 33 -1.66 -13.56 -1.58
CA SER A 33 -0.81 -14.73 -1.76
C SER A 33 0.66 -14.41 -2.14
N GLY A 34 1.01 -13.13 -2.29
CA GLY A 34 2.35 -12.69 -2.69
C GLY A 34 2.73 -13.09 -4.12
N ARG A 35 1.80 -13.63 -4.93
CA ARG A 35 2.11 -14.16 -6.26
C ARG A 35 2.79 -13.15 -7.16
N ALA A 36 2.28 -11.92 -7.20
CA ALA A 36 2.86 -10.86 -8.01
C ALA A 36 4.27 -10.45 -7.54
N LEU A 37 4.56 -10.59 -6.24
CA LEU A 37 5.89 -10.35 -5.68
C LEU A 37 6.89 -11.45 -6.06
N LEU A 38 6.44 -12.71 -6.04
CA LEU A 38 7.23 -13.85 -6.49
C LEU A 38 7.56 -13.74 -7.99
N ASP A 39 6.57 -13.37 -8.80
CA ASP A 39 6.77 -13.12 -10.23
C ASP A 39 7.73 -11.92 -10.43
N ALA A 40 7.61 -10.85 -9.64
CA ALA A 40 8.52 -9.70 -9.70
C ALA A 40 9.98 -10.05 -9.36
N ALA A 41 10.18 -10.88 -8.33
CA ALA A 41 11.51 -11.31 -7.90
C ALA A 41 12.25 -12.14 -8.94
N SER A 42 11.54 -12.69 -9.94
CA SER A 42 12.17 -13.41 -11.06
C SER A 42 12.83 -12.51 -12.09
N VAL A 43 12.50 -11.21 -12.10
CA VAL A 43 12.97 -10.24 -13.10
C VAL A 43 13.61 -8.99 -12.50
N LEU A 44 13.46 -8.75 -11.20
CA LEU A 44 14.03 -7.60 -10.49
C LEU A 44 15.12 -8.02 -9.52
N ASP A 45 16.21 -7.26 -9.48
CA ASP A 45 17.20 -7.31 -8.40
C ASP A 45 16.74 -6.40 -7.24
N THR A 46 15.65 -6.79 -6.59
CA THR A 46 14.99 -6.04 -5.51
C THR A 46 14.81 -6.95 -4.31
N ARG A 47 15.10 -6.43 -3.11
CA ARG A 47 14.67 -7.06 -1.86
C ARG A 47 13.20 -6.72 -1.62
N ILE A 48 12.34 -7.74 -1.61
CA ILE A 48 10.90 -7.57 -1.50
C ILE A 48 10.42 -8.10 -0.14
N THR A 49 9.57 -7.32 0.54
CA THR A 49 8.82 -7.75 1.72
C THR A 49 7.33 -7.70 1.39
N GLY A 50 6.64 -8.83 1.43
CA GLY A 50 5.18 -8.90 1.37
C GLY A 50 4.62 -9.11 2.77
N VAL A 51 3.64 -8.30 3.17
CA VAL A 51 2.94 -8.48 4.45
C VAL A 51 1.46 -8.70 4.18
N ASP A 52 0.90 -9.78 4.69
CA ASP A 52 -0.54 -10.02 4.67
C ASP A 52 -1.02 -10.51 6.03
N LEU A 53 -2.32 -10.41 6.30
CA LEU A 53 -2.90 -10.86 7.55
C LEU A 53 -2.84 -12.39 7.69
N VAL A 54 -2.91 -13.10 6.56
CA VAL A 54 -2.94 -14.57 6.51
C VAL A 54 -1.72 -15.13 5.77
N ASP A 55 -1.40 -16.39 6.03
CA ASP A 55 -0.21 -17.09 5.49
C ASP A 55 -0.48 -17.90 4.21
N PHE A 56 -1.49 -17.50 3.42
CA PHE A 56 -1.90 -18.17 2.17
C PHE A 56 -0.99 -17.85 0.98
N PHE A 57 0.32 -17.88 1.20
CA PHE A 57 1.31 -17.55 0.19
C PHE A 57 1.41 -18.62 -0.91
N ALA A 58 1.60 -18.19 -2.16
CA ALA A 58 1.49 -19.03 -3.35
C ALA A 58 2.63 -20.06 -3.54
N GLY A 59 3.60 -20.11 -2.62
CA GLY A 59 4.72 -21.05 -2.69
C GLY A 59 5.96 -20.56 -1.93
N PRO A 60 7.08 -21.30 -2.03
CA PRO A 60 8.33 -20.91 -1.40
C PRO A 60 8.86 -19.60 -1.99
N ALA A 61 9.27 -18.69 -1.11
CA ALA A 61 9.88 -17.43 -1.49
C ALA A 61 11.39 -17.61 -1.78
N PRO A 62 11.95 -16.99 -2.85
CA PRO A 62 13.39 -16.93 -3.04
C PRO A 62 14.04 -16.07 -1.94
N ALA A 63 15.37 -16.14 -1.79
CA ALA A 63 16.09 -15.43 -0.73
C ALA A 63 15.95 -13.89 -0.76
N THR A 64 15.54 -13.32 -1.90
CA THR A 64 15.27 -11.90 -2.08
C THR A 64 13.87 -11.48 -1.63
N VAL A 65 12.98 -12.44 -1.33
CA VAL A 65 11.58 -12.20 -0.94
C VAL A 65 11.35 -12.70 0.49
N GLU A 66 10.79 -11.83 1.33
CA GLU A 66 10.30 -12.16 2.66
C GLU A 66 8.78 -12.00 2.67
N LEU A 67 8.04 -13.08 2.99
CA LEU A 67 6.59 -13.06 3.13
C LEU A 67 6.23 -13.21 4.61
N VAL A 68 5.48 -12.26 5.14
CA VAL A 68 5.19 -12.14 6.57
C VAL A 68 3.68 -12.18 6.79
N ALA A 69 3.21 -13.14 7.59
CA ALA A 69 1.84 -13.17 8.08
C ALA A 69 1.73 -12.32 9.36
N ALA A 70 1.21 -11.10 9.23
CA ALA A 70 1.02 -10.18 10.35
C ALA A 70 -0.06 -9.13 10.06
N PRO A 71 -0.79 -8.63 11.08
CA PRO A 71 -1.68 -7.50 10.91
C PRO A 71 -0.90 -6.24 10.53
N VAL A 72 -1.13 -5.72 9.32
CA VAL A 72 -0.42 -4.52 8.84
C VAL A 72 -0.62 -3.30 9.75
N GLY A 73 -1.73 -3.24 10.51
CA GLY A 73 -2.01 -2.18 11.47
C GLY A 73 -1.06 -2.12 12.68
N THR A 74 -0.41 -3.24 13.03
CA THR A 74 0.50 -3.32 14.19
C THR A 74 1.92 -3.74 13.80
N TRP A 75 2.11 -4.43 12.67
CA TRP A 75 3.41 -4.82 12.14
C TRP A 75 4.29 -3.62 11.80
N ARG A 76 5.60 -3.70 12.10
CA ARG A 76 6.58 -2.66 11.78
C ARG A 76 7.79 -3.26 11.05
N PRO A 77 8.33 -2.59 10.04
CA PRO A 77 9.54 -3.05 9.39
C PRO A 77 10.79 -2.74 10.21
N ALA A 78 11.84 -3.52 9.98
CA ALA A 78 13.18 -3.25 10.52
C ALA A 78 14.02 -2.30 9.63
N ARG A 79 13.47 -1.85 8.49
CA ARG A 79 14.17 -1.03 7.49
C ARG A 79 13.23 -0.02 6.82
N ALA A 80 13.81 0.96 6.14
CA ALA A 80 13.09 1.85 5.24
C ALA A 80 13.03 1.26 3.82
N TYR A 81 12.10 1.76 3.00
CA TYR A 81 11.81 1.25 1.65
C TYR A 81 11.81 2.34 0.58
N ASP A 82 12.29 1.99 -0.62
CA ASP A 82 12.32 2.86 -1.80
C ASP A 82 10.98 2.86 -2.55
N LEU A 83 10.20 1.79 -2.33
CA LEU A 83 8.84 1.63 -2.81
C LEU A 83 7.99 0.96 -1.73
N ILE A 84 6.84 1.54 -1.43
CA ILE A 84 5.79 0.92 -0.64
C ILE A 84 4.51 0.91 -1.46
N THR A 85 3.93 -0.27 -1.65
CA THR A 85 2.64 -0.45 -2.32
C THR A 85 1.59 -0.97 -1.35
N CYS A 86 0.32 -0.63 -1.59
CA CYS A 86 -0.83 -1.27 -0.93
C CYS A 86 -1.98 -1.39 -1.93
N VAL A 87 -1.99 -2.51 -2.67
CA VAL A 87 -2.93 -2.77 -3.76
C VAL A 87 -4.21 -3.34 -3.17
N HIS A 88 -5.31 -2.59 -3.27
CA HIS A 88 -6.61 -2.95 -2.67
C HIS A 88 -6.64 -3.20 -1.15
N GLY A 89 -5.49 -3.28 -0.47
CA GLY A 89 -5.41 -3.59 0.95
C GLY A 89 -6.18 -2.64 1.86
N LEU A 90 -6.18 -1.35 1.52
CA LEU A 90 -6.91 -0.34 2.29
C LEU A 90 -8.43 -0.57 2.31
N HIS A 91 -9.01 -1.40 1.42
CA HIS A 91 -10.43 -1.77 1.50
C HIS A 91 -10.75 -2.62 2.74
N TYR A 92 -9.80 -3.39 3.24
CA TYR A 92 -9.99 -4.34 4.33
C TYR A 92 -9.37 -3.86 5.65
N VAL A 93 -8.54 -2.81 5.59
CA VAL A 93 -7.91 -2.23 6.79
C VAL A 93 -8.90 -1.30 7.49
N GLY A 94 -9.06 -1.52 8.80
CA GLY A 94 -9.85 -0.66 9.67
C GLY A 94 -9.26 0.74 9.80
N ASP A 95 -8.06 0.88 10.37
CA ASP A 95 -7.38 2.19 10.48
C ASP A 95 -6.60 2.54 9.20
N LYS A 96 -7.32 2.99 8.18
CA LYS A 96 -6.75 3.41 6.89
C LYS A 96 -5.82 4.61 7.04
N LEU A 97 -6.20 5.63 7.80
CA LEU A 97 -5.41 6.87 7.92
C LEU A 97 -4.13 6.63 8.73
N GLY A 98 -4.20 5.85 9.80
CA GLY A 98 -3.02 5.41 10.54
C GLY A 98 -2.07 4.57 9.69
N LEU A 99 -2.59 3.68 8.83
CA LEU A 99 -1.73 2.93 7.91
C LEU A 99 -1.02 3.83 6.88
N LEU A 100 -1.71 4.84 6.34
CA LEU A 100 -1.09 5.82 5.44
C LEU A 100 0.07 6.56 6.13
N ALA A 101 -0.16 7.06 7.36
CA ALA A 101 0.86 7.78 8.13
C ALA A 101 2.07 6.87 8.45
N ARG A 102 1.82 5.62 8.83
CA ARG A 102 2.87 4.64 9.11
C ARG A 102 3.68 4.30 7.87
N ALA A 103 3.03 4.05 6.73
CA ALA A 103 3.71 3.80 5.47
C ALA A 103 4.63 4.96 5.07
N ALA A 104 4.16 6.22 5.20
CA ALA A 104 4.99 7.40 4.93
C ALA A 104 6.25 7.46 5.81
N SER A 105 6.17 7.03 7.06
CA SER A 105 7.30 6.98 8.00
C SER A 105 8.33 5.89 7.66
N TRP A 106 7.97 4.91 6.83
CA TRP A 106 8.84 3.80 6.44
C TRP A 106 9.54 4.03 5.10
N LEU A 107 9.27 5.15 4.42
CA LEU A 107 9.95 5.50 3.19
C LEU A 107 11.38 5.95 3.45
N THR A 108 12.26 5.66 2.49
CA THR A 108 13.54 6.37 2.34
C THR A 108 13.28 7.83 1.93
N PRO A 109 14.27 8.75 2.04
CA PRO A 109 14.09 10.15 1.64
C PRO A 109 13.58 10.34 0.20
N ASP A 110 13.95 9.44 -0.72
CA ASP A 110 13.53 9.46 -2.13
C ASP A 110 12.49 8.35 -2.46
N GLY A 111 11.92 7.73 -1.43
CA GLY A 111 10.98 6.63 -1.54
C GLY A 111 9.65 7.06 -2.16
N LEU A 112 8.87 6.08 -2.61
CA LEU A 112 7.52 6.32 -3.12
C LEU A 112 6.53 5.40 -2.42
N PHE A 113 5.46 5.97 -1.88
CA PHE A 113 4.28 5.22 -1.47
C PHE A 113 3.14 5.38 -2.49
N VAL A 114 2.49 4.28 -2.88
CA VAL A 114 1.28 4.30 -3.72
C VAL A 114 0.25 3.26 -3.25
N ALA A 115 -1.01 3.66 -3.16
CA ALA A 115 -2.11 2.77 -2.81
C ALA A 115 -3.41 3.08 -3.55
N ASN A 116 -4.30 2.07 -3.62
CA ASN A 116 -5.71 2.32 -3.90
C ASN A 116 -6.37 2.87 -2.64
N PHE A 117 -7.09 3.98 -2.78
CA PHE A 117 -7.72 4.64 -1.64
C PHE A 117 -9.10 5.17 -2.03
N ASP A 118 -10.13 4.59 -1.43
CA ASP A 118 -11.49 5.09 -1.56
C ASP A 118 -11.81 6.03 -0.40
N VAL A 119 -11.74 7.34 -0.65
CA VAL A 119 -12.02 8.34 0.39
C VAL A 119 -13.46 8.25 0.92
N SER A 120 -14.40 7.72 0.13
CA SER A 120 -15.78 7.56 0.60
C SER A 120 -15.94 6.50 1.69
N SER A 121 -14.95 5.61 1.83
CA SER A 121 -14.87 4.62 2.92
C SER A 121 -14.26 5.18 4.22
N VAL A 122 -13.94 6.47 4.26
CA VAL A 122 -13.45 7.17 5.45
C VAL A 122 -14.52 8.14 5.92
N LYS A 123 -15.14 7.84 7.07
CA LYS A 123 -16.21 8.62 7.68
C LYS A 123 -15.61 9.68 8.62
N ALA A 124 -15.17 10.77 8.01
CA ALA A 124 -14.72 11.97 8.70
C ALA A 124 -14.84 13.19 7.76
N PRO A 125 -14.99 14.41 8.30
CA PRO A 125 -14.95 15.62 7.48
C PRO A 125 -13.52 15.89 6.98
N ASN A 126 -13.41 16.63 5.87
CA ASN A 126 -12.14 17.23 5.40
C ASN A 126 -10.95 16.28 5.14
N VAL A 127 -11.17 14.97 4.99
CA VAL A 127 -10.11 13.95 4.81
C VAL A 127 -9.14 14.28 3.69
N THR A 128 -9.64 14.62 2.50
CA THR A 128 -8.77 14.95 1.35
C THR A 128 -7.94 16.22 1.58
N LYS A 129 -8.50 17.21 2.29
CA LYS A 129 -7.80 18.44 2.64
C LYS A 129 -6.66 18.15 3.61
N ALA A 130 -6.92 17.37 4.66
CA ALA A 130 -5.92 16.96 5.65
C ALA A 130 -4.79 16.15 5.01
N LEU A 131 -5.13 15.14 4.19
CA LEU A 131 -4.15 14.33 3.45
C LEU A 131 -3.26 15.20 2.55
N ARG A 132 -3.85 16.16 1.83
CA ARG A 132 -3.08 17.10 1.00
C ARG A 132 -2.13 17.98 1.81
N LEU A 133 -2.56 18.47 2.97
CA LEU A 133 -1.70 19.26 3.86
C LEU A 133 -0.55 18.43 4.43
N ALA A 134 -0.76 17.13 4.62
CA ALA A 134 0.26 16.16 5.01
C ALA A 134 1.16 15.69 3.84
N GLY A 135 1.03 16.27 2.64
CA GLY A 135 1.87 15.96 1.48
C GLY A 135 1.37 14.81 0.60
N PHE A 136 0.24 14.19 0.90
CA PHE A 136 -0.33 13.18 0.02
C PHE A 136 -0.98 13.78 -1.23
N HIS A 137 -0.81 13.10 -2.36
CA HIS A 137 -1.53 13.41 -3.58
C HIS A 137 -2.61 12.36 -3.82
N TYR A 138 -3.87 12.79 -3.76
CA TYR A 138 -5.02 11.94 -4.07
C TYR A 138 -5.59 12.25 -5.46
N ASN A 139 -5.74 11.22 -6.29
CA ASN A 139 -6.43 11.29 -7.57
C ASN A 139 -7.79 10.59 -7.45
N ALA A 140 -8.86 11.38 -7.41
CA ALA A 140 -10.24 10.89 -7.29
C ALA A 140 -10.71 10.06 -8.48
N ARG A 141 -10.24 10.37 -9.70
CA ARG A 141 -10.61 9.63 -10.93
C ARG A 141 -10.09 8.20 -10.90
N THR A 142 -8.85 8.02 -10.46
CA THR A 142 -8.22 6.69 -10.38
C THR A 142 -8.32 6.07 -9.00
N ARG A 143 -8.86 6.79 -8.01
CA ARG A 143 -8.89 6.42 -6.58
C ARG A 143 -7.51 5.96 -6.08
N ARG A 144 -6.48 6.73 -6.42
CA ARG A 144 -5.09 6.46 -6.02
C ARG A 144 -4.58 7.55 -5.12
N ILE A 145 -3.88 7.16 -4.07
CA ILE A 145 -3.13 8.06 -3.20
C ILE A 145 -1.64 7.75 -3.34
N ARG A 146 -0.82 8.78 -3.28
CA ARG A 146 0.64 8.65 -3.28
C ARG A 146 1.30 9.66 -2.35
N LEU A 147 2.52 9.35 -1.93
CA LEU A 147 3.40 10.26 -1.21
C LEU A 147 4.84 10.00 -1.65
N ASP A 148 5.57 11.08 -1.90
CA ASP A 148 6.98 11.06 -2.30
C ASP A 148 7.85 11.41 -1.09
N GLY A 149 8.86 10.60 -0.85
CA GLY A 149 9.85 10.74 0.22
C GLY A 149 9.37 10.40 1.62
N HIS A 150 10.30 10.34 2.55
CA HIS A 150 10.02 10.11 3.97
C HIS A 150 9.20 11.25 4.56
N ALA A 151 8.15 10.92 5.33
CA ALA A 151 7.39 11.90 6.08
C ALA A 151 6.90 11.36 7.43
N ALA A 152 7.13 12.15 8.49
CA ALA A 152 6.43 12.00 9.76
C ALA A 152 5.06 12.69 9.64
N VAL A 153 4.04 11.92 9.32
CA VAL A 153 2.68 12.41 9.11
C VAL A 153 1.92 12.41 10.44
N ASP A 154 1.42 13.59 10.82
CA ASP A 154 0.43 13.75 11.88
C ASP A 154 -0.89 14.21 11.25
N LEU A 155 -1.93 13.40 11.38
CA LEU A 155 -3.25 13.70 10.82
C LEU A 155 -4.21 14.05 11.96
N PRO A 156 -5.09 15.06 11.77
CA PRO A 156 -5.96 15.56 12.83
C PRO A 156 -7.20 14.66 13.07
N PHE A 157 -6.99 13.34 13.14
CA PHE A 157 -8.05 12.35 13.26
C PHE A 157 -7.74 11.29 14.32
N ASP A 158 -8.71 10.98 15.17
CA ASP A 158 -8.63 9.83 16.08
C ASP A 158 -9.51 8.70 15.57
N TYR A 159 -8.92 7.51 15.38
CA TYR A 159 -9.63 6.34 14.89
C TYR A 159 -10.62 5.80 15.93
N LEU A 160 -11.88 5.66 15.53
CA LEU A 160 -12.96 5.19 16.40
C LEU A 160 -13.29 3.71 16.21
N GLY A 161 -12.90 3.13 15.08
CA GLY A 161 -13.29 1.78 14.70
C GLY A 161 -13.68 1.67 13.23
N ALA A 162 -14.04 0.47 12.82
CA ALA A 162 -14.48 0.17 11.46
C ALA A 162 -15.74 -0.68 11.47
N ASP A 163 -16.52 -0.54 10.40
CA ASP A 163 -17.74 -1.28 10.13
C ASP A 163 -17.52 -2.17 8.90
N ASP A 164 -17.55 -3.49 9.10
CA ASP A 164 -17.41 -4.49 8.05
C ASP A 164 -18.73 -4.85 7.36
N SER A 165 -19.84 -4.22 7.77
CA SER A 165 -21.17 -4.36 7.17
C SER A 165 -21.50 -3.26 6.13
N ALA A 166 -20.55 -2.37 5.85
CA ALA A 166 -20.68 -1.21 4.94
C ALA A 166 -21.06 -1.56 3.48
N GLY A 167 -20.95 -2.84 3.10
CA GLY A 167 -21.20 -3.31 1.74
C GLY A 167 -19.95 -3.25 0.86
N PRO A 168 -20.09 -3.51 -0.45
CA PRO A 168 -18.94 -3.62 -1.34
C PRO A 168 -18.30 -2.26 -1.64
N ASN A 169 -16.98 -2.26 -1.84
CA ASN A 169 -16.25 -1.13 -2.40
C ASN A 169 -16.58 -0.91 -3.89
N TYR A 170 -15.88 0.05 -4.50
CA TYR A 170 -16.03 0.40 -5.91
C TYR A 170 -15.58 -0.67 -6.92
N THR A 171 -14.86 -1.69 -6.48
CA THR A 171 -14.51 -2.86 -7.29
C THR A 171 -15.50 -4.02 -7.10
N GLY A 172 -16.52 -3.85 -6.26
CA GLY A 172 -17.52 -4.88 -5.95
C GLY A 172 -17.07 -5.87 -4.86
N GLN A 173 -15.90 -5.66 -4.25
CA GLN A 173 -15.36 -6.55 -3.20
C GLN A 173 -15.85 -6.10 -1.81
N PRO A 174 -15.96 -7.00 -0.82
CA PRO A 174 -16.23 -6.61 0.56
C PRO A 174 -15.26 -5.52 1.04
N ALA A 175 -15.73 -4.58 1.85
CA ALA A 175 -14.90 -3.52 2.37
C ALA A 175 -15.40 -3.04 3.72
N VAL A 176 -14.50 -2.38 4.44
CA VAL A 176 -14.80 -1.78 5.73
C VAL A 176 -14.87 -0.26 5.60
N ASP A 177 -15.87 0.34 6.24
CA ASP A 177 -15.90 1.79 6.46
C ASP A 177 -15.13 2.12 7.73
N SER A 178 -14.26 3.13 7.67
CA SER A 178 -13.43 3.58 8.79
C SER A 178 -13.98 4.85 9.40
N TYR A 179 -14.19 4.88 10.71
CA TYR A 179 -14.76 6.03 11.42
C TYR A 179 -13.68 6.75 12.23
N TYR A 180 -13.71 8.09 12.19
CA TYR A 180 -12.79 8.93 12.94
C TYR A 180 -13.49 10.13 13.55
N THR A 181 -12.97 10.64 14.66
CA THR A 181 -13.25 12.02 15.09
C THR A 181 -12.22 12.97 14.48
N TYR A 182 -12.60 14.23 14.29
CA TYR A 182 -11.72 15.30 13.81
C TYR A 182 -11.49 16.30 14.94
N HIS A 183 -10.25 16.66 15.22
CA HIS A 183 -9.87 17.53 16.34
C HIS A 183 -9.19 18.84 15.93
N GLY A 184 -9.40 19.30 14.69
CA GLY A 184 -8.85 20.57 14.18
C GLY A 184 -9.88 21.55 13.65
#